data_AF-A0A6N8NS40-F1
#
_entry.id   AF-A0A6N8NS40-F1
#
_cell.length_a   1.000
_cell.length_b   1.000
_cell.length_c   1.000
_cell.angle_alpha   90.00
_cell.angle_beta   90.00
_cell.angle_gamma   90.00
#
_symmetry.space_group_name_H-M   'P 1'
#
loop_
_entity.id
_entity.type
_entity.pdbx_description
1 polymer ?
#
loop_
_entity_poly.entity_id
_entity_poly.type
_entity_poly.pdbx_seq_one_letter_code
_entity_poly.pdbx_strand_id
1 'polypeptide(L)'
;TRQLSLTEEGERYFRRVQSILQEMAAAESEIMETRNTPRGLLRIDAATPVVLHFLMPLIKPFRERYPEVTLSLVSSETIINLIERKVDVAIRAGTLTDSSLRARPLFNSYRKIIASPDYISRYGKPETIDDLKQHICLGFTEPASLNTWPIARSDGQLHEVKYGLSSNSGETLKQLCLSGNGIACLSDYMIDKEIA
;
A
#
# COMPACT_ATOMS: atom_id res chain seq x y z
N THR A 1 14.16 19.81 -9.59
CA THR A 1 15.11 18.80 -9.08
C THR A 1 15.14 17.64 -10.08
N ARG A 2 16.30 17.25 -10.61
CA ARG A 2 16.42 16.23 -11.66
C ARG A 2 16.08 14.85 -11.07
N GLN A 3 14.96 14.25 -11.47
CA GLN A 3 14.56 12.91 -11.03
C GLN A 3 15.53 11.88 -11.63
N LEU A 4 16.10 11.04 -10.79
CA LEU A 4 16.91 9.89 -11.21
C LEU A 4 15.95 8.72 -11.46
N SER A 5 15.91 8.23 -12.70
CA SER A 5 15.21 7.00 -13.05
C SER A 5 16.22 5.88 -13.26
N LEU A 6 15.92 4.68 -12.76
CA LEU A 6 16.73 3.49 -13.01
C LEU A 6 16.56 3.04 -14.47
N THR A 7 17.61 2.49 -15.06
CA THR A 7 17.48 1.72 -16.31
C THR A 7 16.84 0.37 -16.01
N GLU A 8 16.40 -0.36 -17.04
CA GLU A 8 15.82 -1.70 -16.86
C GLU A 8 16.82 -2.67 -16.19
N GLU A 9 18.09 -2.59 -16.58
CA GLU A 9 19.18 -3.34 -15.94
C GLU A 9 19.39 -2.88 -14.49
N GLY A 10 19.27 -1.57 -14.25
CA GLY A 10 19.36 -0.96 -12.92
C GLY A 10 18.25 -1.43 -11.97
N GLU A 11 17.00 -1.56 -12.44
CA GLU A 11 15.89 -2.08 -11.63
C GLU A 11 16.11 -3.55 -11.24
N ARG A 12 16.65 -4.36 -12.16
CA ARG A 12 16.93 -5.78 -11.92
C ARG A 12 18.07 -5.95 -10.92
N TYR A 13 19.14 -5.17 -11.06
CA TYR A 13 20.26 -5.12 -10.12
C TYR A 13 19.80 -4.63 -8.74
N PHE A 14 19.04 -3.54 -8.69
CA PHE A 14 18.51 -2.98 -7.45
C PHE A 14 17.69 -4.00 -6.67
N ARG A 15 16.72 -4.67 -7.32
CA ARG A 15 15.92 -5.72 -6.69
C ARG A 15 16.78 -6.85 -6.10
N ARG A 16 17.82 -7.29 -6.83
CA ARG A 16 18.70 -8.36 -6.37
C ARG A 16 19.54 -7.95 -5.15
N VAL A 17 20.15 -6.77 -5.20
CA VAL A 17 20.98 -6.26 -4.10
C VAL A 17 20.13 -5.97 -2.87
N GLN A 18 18.92 -5.43 -3.05
CA GLN A 18 17.98 -5.20 -1.96
C GLN A 18 17.66 -6.50 -1.20
N SER A 19 17.41 -7.61 -1.90
CA SER A 19 17.19 -8.92 -1.28
C SER A 19 18.39 -9.39 -0.45
N ILE A 20 19.61 -9.28 -1.01
CA ILE A 20 20.84 -9.71 -0.32
C ILE A 20 21.06 -8.91 0.97
N LEU A 21 20.86 -7.59 0.93
CA LEU A 21 20.99 -6.74 2.12
C LEU A 21 19.95 -7.09 3.20
N GLN A 22 18.73 -7.45 2.79
CA GLN A 22 17.69 -7.91 3.71
C GLN A 22 18.05 -9.26 4.35
N GLU A 23 18.61 -10.21 3.57
CA GLU A 23 19.07 -11.51 4.07
C GLU A 23 20.25 -11.37 5.04
N MET A 24 21.24 -10.51 4.73
CA MET A 24 22.36 -10.24 5.62
C MET A 24 21.89 -9.67 6.96
N ALA A 25 20.99 -8.67 6.94
CA ALA A 25 20.44 -8.09 8.17
C ALA A 25 19.62 -9.11 8.99
N ALA A 26 18.95 -10.05 8.32
CA ALA A 26 18.24 -11.14 8.99
C ALA A 26 19.22 -12.12 9.68
N ALA A 27 20.31 -12.50 9.02
CA ALA A 27 21.34 -13.36 9.59
C ALA A 27 22.05 -12.71 10.80
N GLU A 28 22.35 -11.41 10.72
CA GLU A 28 22.89 -10.65 11.87
C GLU A 28 21.92 -10.64 13.05
N SER A 29 20.62 -10.43 12.77
CA SER A 29 19.57 -10.46 13.79
C SER A 29 19.48 -11.83 14.46
N GLU A 30 19.56 -12.92 13.69
CA GLU A 30 19.53 -14.30 14.20
C GLU A 30 20.73 -14.59 15.14
N ILE A 31 21.92 -14.07 14.84
CA ILE A 31 23.08 -14.19 15.74
C ILE A 31 22.83 -13.41 17.04
N MET A 32 22.25 -12.21 16.97
CA MET A 32 21.88 -11.43 18.16
C MET A 32 20.74 -12.07 18.96
N GLU A 33 19.80 -12.77 18.31
CA GLU A 33 18.70 -13.53 18.95
C GLU A 33 19.25 -14.58 19.94
N THR A 34 20.41 -15.17 19.67
CA THR A 34 21.08 -16.12 20.60
C THR A 34 21.49 -15.50 21.94
N ARG A 35 21.57 -14.16 22.04
CA ARG A 35 21.99 -13.45 23.27
C ARG A 35 20.84 -12.75 24.00
N ASN A 36 19.69 -12.51 23.37
CA ASN A 36 18.51 -11.88 23.99
C ASN A 36 17.23 -12.24 23.22
N THR A 37 16.30 -12.96 23.86
CA THR A 37 14.95 -13.19 23.30
C THR A 37 14.21 -11.86 23.13
N PRO A 38 13.71 -11.51 21.93
CA PRO A 38 12.90 -10.31 21.74
C PRO A 38 11.65 -10.34 22.62
N ARG A 39 11.41 -9.25 23.37
CA ARG A 39 10.32 -9.13 24.34
C ARG A 39 9.86 -7.70 24.53
N GLY A 40 8.63 -7.55 25.04
CA GLY A 40 8.04 -6.24 25.34
C GLY A 40 7.00 -5.80 24.31
N LEU A 41 6.58 -4.54 24.40
CA LEU A 41 5.52 -3.98 23.57
C LEU A 41 6.09 -3.37 22.28
N LEU A 42 5.63 -3.84 21.13
CA LEU A 42 5.93 -3.28 19.81
C LEU A 42 4.68 -2.60 19.25
N ARG A 43 4.73 -1.28 19.09
CA ARG A 43 3.66 -0.45 18.52
C ARG A 43 3.91 -0.21 17.04
N ILE A 44 3.01 -0.73 16.21
CA ILE A 44 3.06 -0.60 14.76
C ILE A 44 1.90 0.29 14.31
N ASP A 45 2.21 1.36 13.59
CA ASP A 45 1.23 2.23 12.94
C ASP A 45 1.29 2.01 11.43
N ALA A 46 0.14 1.79 10.79
CA ALA A 46 0.10 1.59 9.34
C ALA A 46 -1.22 2.10 8.75
N ALA A 47 -1.25 2.27 7.43
CA ALA A 47 -2.52 2.51 6.75
C ALA A 47 -3.45 1.29 6.90
N THR A 48 -4.77 1.51 7.01
CA THR A 48 -5.77 0.44 7.17
C THR A 48 -5.58 -0.72 6.18
N PRO A 49 -5.43 -0.49 4.87
CA PRO A 49 -5.23 -1.59 3.92
C PRO A 49 -3.94 -2.38 4.17
N VAL A 50 -2.88 -1.74 4.67
CA VAL A 50 -1.62 -2.43 5.02
C VAL A 50 -1.83 -3.33 6.24
N VAL A 51 -2.54 -2.85 7.26
CA VAL A 51 -2.87 -3.67 8.43
C VAL A 51 -3.64 -4.92 8.01
N LEU A 52 -4.70 -4.75 7.22
CA LEU A 52 -5.62 -5.83 6.88
C LEU A 52 -5.05 -6.82 5.85
N HIS A 53 -4.42 -6.33 4.79
CA HIS A 53 -4.03 -7.18 3.66
C HIS A 53 -2.57 -7.64 3.72
N PHE A 54 -1.71 -6.90 4.41
CA PHE A 54 -0.28 -7.19 4.47
C PHE A 54 0.17 -7.71 5.84
N LEU A 55 -0.18 -7.03 6.93
CA LEU A 55 0.26 -7.43 8.28
C LEU A 55 -0.55 -8.59 8.86
N MET A 56 -1.88 -8.54 8.75
CA MET A 56 -2.77 -9.52 9.38
C MET A 56 -2.41 -10.99 9.07
N PRO A 57 -2.06 -11.36 7.81
CA PRO A 57 -1.62 -12.72 7.49
C PRO A 57 -0.31 -13.16 8.20
N LEU A 58 0.52 -12.19 8.61
CA LEU A 58 1.83 -12.44 9.23
C LEU A 58 1.80 -12.41 10.76
N ILE A 59 0.70 -11.98 11.38
CA ILE A 59 0.62 -11.82 12.84
C ILE A 59 0.79 -13.15 13.58
N LYS A 60 0.11 -14.20 13.13
CA LYS A 60 0.20 -15.53 13.75
C LYS A 60 1.65 -16.08 13.73
N PRO A 61 2.30 -16.22 12.56
CA PRO A 61 3.67 -16.74 12.53
C PRO A 61 4.66 -15.84 13.29
N PHE A 62 4.47 -14.52 13.28
CA PHE A 62 5.30 -13.61 14.07
C PHE A 62 5.17 -13.88 15.58
N ARG A 63 3.96 -14.04 16.10
CA ARG A 63 3.72 -14.31 17.53
C ARG A 63 4.20 -15.70 17.97
N GLU A 64 4.13 -16.69 17.08
CA GLU A 64 4.68 -18.03 17.33
C GLU A 64 6.22 -17.98 17.40
N ARG A 65 6.86 -17.16 16.55
CA ARG A 65 8.31 -16.95 16.58
C ARG A 65 8.78 -16.09 17.76
N TYR A 66 7.99 -15.09 18.16
CA TYR A 66 8.35 -14.13 19.21
C TYR A 66 7.24 -14.02 20.28
N PRO A 67 7.07 -15.05 21.14
CA PRO A 67 5.94 -15.15 22.06
C PRO A 67 5.98 -14.12 23.20
N GLU A 68 7.15 -13.58 23.54
CA GLU A 68 7.32 -12.54 24.57
C GLU A 68 7.08 -11.12 24.04
N VAL A 69 6.81 -10.96 22.73
CA VAL A 69 6.46 -9.67 22.12
C VAL A 69 4.94 -9.48 22.15
N THR A 70 4.51 -8.39 22.77
CA THR A 70 3.14 -7.90 22.69
C THR A 70 3.02 -6.96 21.50
N LEU A 71 2.14 -7.25 20.54
CA LEU A 71 1.88 -6.37 19.40
C LEU A 71 0.73 -5.41 19.70
N SER A 72 0.93 -4.13 19.39
CA SER A 72 -0.13 -3.12 19.36
C SER A 72 -0.20 -2.55 17.94
N LEU A 73 -1.24 -2.93 17.19
CA LEU A 73 -1.47 -2.45 15.83
C LEU A 73 -2.41 -1.23 15.89
N VAL A 74 -1.97 -0.12 15.33
CA VAL A 74 -2.74 1.11 15.18
C VAL A 74 -2.91 1.38 13.69
N SER A 75 -4.10 1.82 13.30
CA SER A 75 -4.36 2.26 11.94
C SER A 75 -4.68 3.75 11.89
N SER A 76 -4.10 4.45 10.92
CA SER A 76 -4.51 5.79 10.54
C SER A 76 -4.27 6.02 9.05
N GLU A 77 -4.96 6.97 8.43
CA GLU A 77 -4.74 7.33 7.02
C GLU A 77 -3.76 8.52 6.85
N THR A 78 -3.46 9.24 7.94
CA THR A 78 -2.54 10.38 7.92
C THR A 78 -1.09 9.97 8.25
N ILE A 79 -0.12 10.68 7.67
CA ILE A 79 1.29 10.56 8.07
C ILE A 79 1.40 11.18 9.47
N ILE A 80 1.45 10.32 10.49
CA ILE A 80 1.53 10.74 11.88
C ILE A 80 2.98 11.05 12.25
N ASN A 81 3.17 12.07 13.08
CA ASN A 81 4.41 12.27 13.82
C ASN A 81 4.63 11.09 14.79
N LEU A 82 5.51 10.14 14.41
CA LEU A 82 5.79 8.92 15.17
C LEU A 82 6.24 9.20 16.60
N ILE A 83 6.91 10.34 16.80
CA ILE A 83 7.46 10.77 18.09
C ILE A 83 6.32 11.09 19.05
N GLU A 84 5.29 11.81 18.60
CA GLU A 84 4.16 12.22 19.45
C GLU A 84 3.28 11.04 19.89
N ARG A 85 3.13 10.01 19.04
CA ARG A 85 2.26 8.86 19.31
C ARG A 85 2.95 7.65 19.93
N LYS A 86 4.24 7.77 20.29
CA LYS A 86 5.04 6.66 20.86
C LYS A 86 4.96 5.40 19.98
N VAL A 87 5.04 5.57 18.66
CA VAL A 87 5.04 4.46 17.70
C VAL A 87 6.47 3.99 17.48
N ASP A 88 6.70 2.68 17.50
CA ASP A 88 8.03 2.11 17.28
C ASP A 88 8.32 1.94 15.77
N VAL A 89 7.30 1.56 14.98
CA VAL A 89 7.41 1.35 13.53
C VAL A 89 6.19 1.91 12.80
N ALA A 90 6.42 2.69 11.75
CA ALA A 90 5.38 3.08 10.79
C ALA A 90 5.53 2.34 9.47
N ILE A 91 4.43 1.86 8.91
CA ILE A 91 4.39 1.29 7.56
C ILE A 91 3.47 2.13 6.68
N ARG A 92 4.06 2.84 5.73
CA ARG A 92 3.39 3.81 4.86
C ARG A 92 3.77 3.58 3.40
N ALA A 93 2.84 3.88 2.50
CA ALA A 93 3.12 3.95 1.08
C ALA A 93 3.72 5.33 0.75
N GLY A 94 4.72 5.35 -0.14
CA GLY A 94 5.40 6.56 -0.58
C GLY A 94 6.80 6.74 0.02
N THR A 95 7.45 7.84 -0.36
CA THR A 95 8.80 8.18 0.09
C THR A 95 8.74 9.06 1.33
N LEU A 96 9.56 8.73 2.33
CA LEU A 96 9.72 9.56 3.53
C LEU A 96 10.31 10.93 3.13
N THR A 97 9.61 12.01 3.47
CA THR A 97 10.00 13.39 3.14
C THR A 97 10.89 14.07 4.18
N ASP A 98 10.98 13.52 5.40
CA ASP A 98 11.72 14.10 6.54
C ASP A 98 12.87 13.17 6.98
N SER A 99 14.06 13.73 7.21
CA SER A 99 15.35 13.02 7.32
C SER A 99 15.72 12.54 8.73
N SER A 100 14.92 12.85 9.75
CA SER A 100 15.17 12.38 11.11
C SER A 100 14.85 10.90 11.33
N LEU A 101 14.04 10.31 10.45
CA LEU A 101 13.61 8.91 10.52
C LEU A 101 14.35 8.05 9.48
N ARG A 102 14.62 6.80 9.83
CA ARG A 102 15.16 5.81 8.88
C ARG A 102 14.00 5.09 8.19
N ALA A 103 13.95 5.18 6.86
CA ALA A 103 13.03 4.41 6.04
C ALA A 103 13.71 3.16 5.48
N ARG A 104 12.99 2.03 5.48
CA ARG A 104 13.41 0.79 4.82
C ARG A 104 12.34 0.39 3.80
N PRO A 105 12.68 0.22 2.51
CA PRO A 105 11.72 -0.26 1.51
C PRO A 105 11.32 -1.71 1.83
N LEU A 106 10.01 -1.97 1.89
CA LEU A 106 9.44 -3.30 2.16
C LEU A 106 9.10 -4.04 0.86
N PHE A 107 8.35 -3.39 -0.02
CA PHE A 107 7.96 -3.92 -1.33
C PHE A 107 7.50 -2.78 -2.25
N ASN A 108 7.35 -3.08 -3.53
CA ASN A 108 6.71 -2.21 -4.51
C ASN A 108 5.28 -2.71 -4.77
N SER A 109 4.33 -1.78 -4.94
CA SER A 109 2.94 -2.07 -5.27
C SER A 109 2.54 -1.30 -6.51
N TYR A 110 1.74 -1.93 -7.36
CA TYR A 110 1.13 -1.32 -8.53
C TYR A 110 -0.35 -1.01 -8.26
N ARG A 111 -0.89 0.01 -8.93
CA ARG A 111 -2.33 0.32 -8.85
C ARG A 111 -3.07 -0.36 -9.99
N LYS A 112 -4.22 -0.95 -9.67
CA LYS A 112 -5.12 -1.63 -10.60
C LYS A 112 -6.48 -0.94 -10.57
N ILE A 113 -7.06 -0.77 -11.76
CA ILE A 113 -8.42 -0.25 -11.92
C ILE A 113 -9.37 -1.45 -11.95
N ILE A 114 -10.35 -1.44 -11.06
CA ILE A 114 -11.23 -2.58 -10.80
C ILE A 114 -12.68 -2.14 -10.64
N ALA A 115 -13.60 -3.07 -10.91
CA ALA A 115 -15.03 -2.94 -10.63
C ALA A 115 -15.58 -4.33 -10.29
N SER A 116 -16.69 -4.41 -9.55
CA SER A 116 -17.31 -5.72 -9.30
C SER A 116 -17.94 -6.31 -10.58
N PRO A 117 -18.03 -7.65 -10.69
CA PRO A 117 -18.75 -8.29 -11.79
C PRO A 117 -20.21 -7.82 -11.91
N ASP A 118 -20.90 -7.60 -10.78
CA ASP A 118 -22.27 -7.07 -10.76
C ASP A 118 -22.34 -5.67 -11.39
N TYR A 119 -21.42 -4.76 -11.03
CA TYR A 119 -21.37 -3.43 -11.63
C TYR A 119 -21.16 -3.49 -13.14
N ILE A 120 -20.17 -4.28 -13.59
CA ILE A 120 -19.87 -4.45 -15.02
C ILE A 120 -21.06 -5.07 -15.77
N SER A 121 -21.78 -6.02 -15.17
CA SER A 121 -22.95 -6.63 -15.81
C SER A 121 -24.09 -5.63 -16.06
N ARG A 122 -24.23 -4.62 -15.21
CA ARG A 122 -25.30 -3.61 -15.29
C ARG A 122 -24.92 -2.41 -16.15
N TYR A 123 -23.67 -1.96 -16.07
CA TYR A 123 -23.22 -0.71 -16.67
C TYR A 123 -22.26 -0.90 -17.86
N GLY A 124 -21.85 -2.14 -18.15
CA GLY A 124 -20.84 -2.44 -19.15
C GLY A 124 -19.41 -2.24 -18.64
N LYS A 125 -18.44 -2.74 -19.40
CA LYS A 125 -17.01 -2.53 -19.16
C LYS A 125 -16.52 -1.33 -19.97
N PRO A 126 -15.85 -0.33 -19.36
CA PRO A 126 -15.24 0.75 -20.12
C PRO A 126 -14.04 0.20 -20.91
N GLU A 127 -13.98 0.52 -22.20
CA GLU A 127 -12.86 0.15 -23.07
C GLU A 127 -11.93 1.36 -23.34
N THR A 128 -12.43 2.58 -23.09
CA THR A 128 -11.70 3.83 -23.26
C THR A 128 -11.77 4.72 -22.03
N ILE A 129 -10.88 5.71 -21.95
CA ILE A 129 -10.92 6.74 -20.89
C ILE A 129 -12.23 7.54 -20.96
N ASP A 130 -12.73 7.81 -22.16
CA ASP A 130 -13.97 8.58 -22.32
C ASP A 130 -15.19 7.85 -21.79
N ASP A 131 -15.19 6.51 -21.82
CA ASP A 131 -16.26 5.68 -21.25
C ASP A 131 -16.38 5.88 -19.73
N LEU A 132 -15.28 6.22 -19.03
CA LEU A 132 -15.31 6.49 -17.58
C LEU A 132 -16.26 7.65 -17.22
N LYS A 133 -16.57 8.56 -18.15
CA LYS A 133 -17.55 9.64 -17.94
C LYS A 133 -18.97 9.12 -17.76
N GLN A 134 -19.26 7.91 -18.25
CA GLN A 134 -20.55 7.23 -18.11
C GLN A 134 -20.61 6.33 -16.85
N HIS A 135 -19.50 6.23 -16.09
CA HIS A 135 -19.40 5.39 -14.91
C HIS A 135 -19.22 6.21 -13.63
N ILE A 136 -19.70 5.64 -12.52
CA ILE A 136 -19.37 6.13 -11.19
C ILE A 136 -17.95 5.69 -10.88
N CYS A 137 -17.02 6.65 -10.81
CA CYS A 137 -15.68 6.42 -10.31
C CYS A 137 -15.62 6.71 -8.80
N LEU A 138 -14.85 5.90 -8.09
CA LEU A 138 -14.61 5.98 -6.65
C LEU A 138 -13.27 6.66 -6.41
N GLY A 139 -13.25 7.76 -5.66
CA GLY A 139 -12.08 8.62 -5.47
C GLY A 139 -11.64 8.80 -4.02
N PHE A 140 -10.44 9.32 -3.83
CA PHE A 140 -9.91 9.70 -2.53
C PHE A 140 -10.26 11.15 -2.18
N THR A 141 -10.76 11.39 -0.97
CA THR A 141 -10.85 12.77 -0.44
C THR A 141 -9.47 13.29 -0.07
N GLU A 142 -8.63 12.42 0.50
CA GLU A 142 -7.24 12.70 0.85
C GLU A 142 -6.43 11.39 0.78
N PRO A 143 -5.22 11.41 0.19
CA PRO A 143 -4.65 12.50 -0.60
C PRO A 143 -5.27 12.59 -2.00
N ALA A 144 -5.56 13.81 -2.45
CA ALA A 144 -6.18 14.05 -3.76
C ALA A 144 -5.32 13.57 -4.94
N SER A 145 -4.00 13.45 -4.76
CA SER A 145 -3.07 12.90 -5.76
C SER A 145 -3.38 11.46 -6.17
N LEU A 146 -4.11 10.69 -5.34
CA LEU A 146 -4.53 9.34 -5.69
C LEU A 146 -5.68 9.32 -6.73
N ASN A 147 -6.33 10.45 -6.98
CA ASN A 147 -7.33 10.59 -8.05
C ASN A 147 -6.71 10.71 -9.44
N THR A 148 -5.39 10.85 -9.55
CA THR A 148 -4.66 10.69 -10.80
C THR A 148 -4.37 9.20 -11.03
N TRP A 149 -5.22 8.56 -11.84
CA TRP A 149 -5.15 7.12 -12.16
C TRP A 149 -4.02 6.83 -13.16
N PRO A 150 -3.41 5.63 -13.11
CA PRO A 150 -2.29 5.25 -13.98
C PRO A 150 -2.76 4.91 -15.41
N ILE A 151 -3.55 5.79 -16.03
CA ILE A 151 -3.97 5.69 -17.43
C ILE A 151 -3.31 6.82 -18.20
N ALA A 152 -2.50 6.47 -19.20
CA ALA A 152 -1.84 7.45 -20.06
C ALA A 152 -2.86 8.13 -20.99
N ARG A 153 -2.81 9.46 -21.05
CA ARG A 153 -3.51 10.28 -22.04
C ARG A 153 -2.62 10.48 -23.27
N SER A 154 -3.21 10.97 -24.35
CA SER A 154 -2.50 11.24 -25.61
C SER A 154 -1.36 12.25 -25.49
N ASP A 155 -1.38 13.10 -24.47
CA ASP A 155 -0.35 14.10 -24.15
C ASP A 155 0.76 13.55 -23.23
N GLY A 156 0.73 12.26 -22.88
CA GLY A 156 1.69 11.61 -21.98
C GLY A 156 1.41 11.85 -20.49
N GLN A 157 0.37 12.61 -20.13
CA GLN A 157 -0.03 12.79 -18.73
C GLN A 157 -0.90 11.64 -18.25
N LEU A 158 -1.00 11.48 -16.93
CA LEU A 158 -1.92 10.54 -16.31
C LEU A 158 -3.33 11.13 -16.21
N HIS A 159 -4.34 10.27 -16.25
CA HIS A 159 -5.74 10.68 -16.20
C HIS A 159 -6.18 11.05 -14.77
N GLU A 160 -6.61 12.29 -14.56
CA GLU A 160 -7.31 12.71 -13.36
C GLU A 160 -8.80 12.33 -13.46
N VAL A 161 -9.25 11.45 -12.56
CA VAL A 161 -10.62 10.94 -12.57
C VAL A 161 -11.56 11.92 -11.88
N LYS A 162 -12.77 12.07 -12.42
CA LYS A 162 -13.90 12.67 -11.70
C LYS A 162 -14.63 11.58 -10.94
N TYR A 163 -14.79 11.73 -9.63
CA TYR A 163 -15.45 10.73 -8.79
C TYR A 163 -16.86 11.17 -8.38
N GLY A 164 -17.76 10.18 -8.26
CA GLY A 164 -19.13 10.36 -7.77
C GLY A 164 -19.30 9.99 -6.30
N LEU A 165 -18.42 9.12 -5.78
CA LEU A 165 -18.30 8.78 -4.36
C LEU A 165 -16.85 8.87 -3.94
N SER A 166 -16.60 9.24 -2.69
CA SER A 166 -15.25 9.38 -2.17
C SER A 166 -15.10 8.91 -0.73
N SER A 167 -13.85 8.56 -0.38
CA SER A 167 -13.44 8.21 0.99
C SER A 167 -11.97 8.56 1.19
N ASN A 168 -11.53 8.76 2.43
CA ASN A 168 -10.11 8.89 2.76
C ASN A 168 -9.42 7.54 2.97
N SER A 169 -10.15 6.43 2.96
CA SER A 169 -9.59 5.09 3.20
C SER A 169 -9.72 4.22 1.96
N GLY A 170 -8.58 3.67 1.51
CA GLY A 170 -8.55 2.72 0.42
C GLY A 170 -9.37 1.46 0.72
N GLU A 171 -9.46 1.05 1.99
CA GLU A 171 -10.28 -0.10 2.39
C GLU A 171 -11.76 0.17 2.17
N THR A 172 -12.25 1.36 2.55
CA THR A 172 -13.64 1.76 2.28
C THR A 172 -13.94 1.77 0.78
N LEU A 173 -13.02 2.31 -0.04
CA LEU A 173 -13.18 2.29 -1.51
C LEU A 173 -13.18 0.86 -2.07
N LYS A 174 -12.38 -0.05 -1.51
CA LYS A 174 -12.42 -1.49 -1.85
C LYS A 174 -13.81 -2.06 -1.58
N GLN A 175 -14.35 -1.86 -0.38
CA GLN A 175 -15.67 -2.41 -0.01
C GLN A 175 -16.80 -1.82 -0.87
N LEU A 176 -16.75 -0.52 -1.17
CA LEU A 176 -17.69 0.13 -2.09
C LEU A 176 -17.63 -0.47 -3.50
N CYS A 177 -16.41 -0.67 -4.02
CA CYS A 177 -16.16 -1.28 -5.33
C CYS A 177 -16.72 -2.71 -5.39
N LEU A 178 -16.37 -3.56 -4.41
CA LEU A 178 -16.83 -4.96 -4.36
C LEU A 178 -18.35 -5.06 -4.21
N SER A 179 -18.97 -4.09 -3.53
CA SER A 179 -20.43 -3.99 -3.38
C SER A 179 -21.14 -3.36 -4.59
N GLY A 180 -20.44 -3.14 -5.70
CA GLY A 180 -21.03 -2.68 -6.96
C GLY A 180 -21.37 -1.20 -7.04
N ASN A 181 -20.68 -0.34 -6.27
CA ASN A 181 -20.95 1.11 -6.27
C ASN A 181 -20.16 1.90 -7.32
N GLY A 182 -19.25 1.27 -8.05
CA GLY A 182 -18.44 1.97 -9.04
C GLY A 182 -17.11 1.30 -9.36
N ILE A 183 -16.28 2.05 -10.06
CA ILE A 183 -14.92 1.68 -10.47
C ILE A 183 -13.92 2.33 -9.52
N ALA A 184 -12.98 1.56 -8.97
CA ALA A 184 -11.92 2.06 -8.11
C ALA A 184 -10.54 1.83 -8.72
N CYS A 185 -9.56 2.64 -8.30
CA CYS A 185 -8.15 2.42 -8.60
C CYS A 185 -7.38 2.22 -7.30
N LEU A 186 -6.97 0.98 -7.00
CA LEU A 186 -6.43 0.57 -5.71
C LEU A 186 -5.12 -0.20 -5.89
N SER A 187 -4.32 -0.29 -4.83
CA SER A 187 -3.10 -1.09 -4.83
C SER A 187 -3.39 -2.58 -5.00
N ASP A 188 -2.59 -3.26 -5.80
CA ASP A 188 -2.62 -4.69 -6.08
C ASP A 188 -2.71 -5.56 -4.82
N TYR A 189 -1.86 -5.33 -3.82
CA TYR A 189 -1.83 -6.10 -2.57
C TYR A 189 -3.18 -6.08 -1.82
N MET A 190 -4.03 -5.10 -2.09
CA MET A 190 -5.35 -5.00 -1.48
C MET A 190 -6.40 -5.84 -2.20
N ILE A 191 -6.22 -6.13 -3.49
CA ILE A 191 -7.30 -6.65 -4.35
C ILE A 191 -6.92 -7.95 -5.09
N ASP A 192 -5.66 -8.37 -5.04
CA ASP A 192 -5.17 -9.55 -5.76
C ASP A 192 -5.88 -10.86 -5.34
N LYS A 193 -6.48 -10.91 -4.15
CA LYS A 193 -7.25 -12.08 -3.70
C LYS A 193 -8.67 -12.10 -4.29
N GLU A 194 -9.16 -10.95 -4.74
CA GLU A 194 -10.49 -10.77 -5.29
C GLU A 194 -10.52 -10.85 -6.82
N ILE A 195 -9.36 -10.79 -7.47
CA ILE A 195 -9.19 -10.96 -8.91
C ILE A 195 -8.73 -12.41 -9.17
N ALA A 196 -9.54 -13.15 -9.93
CA ALA A 196 -9.19 -14.50 -10.42
C ALA A 196 -8.18 -14.43 -11.58
#